data_AF-A0AAW1IUJ4-F1
#
_entry.id   AF-A0AAW1IUJ4-F1
#
_cell.length_a   1.000
_cell.length_b   1.000
_cell.length_c   1.000
_cell.angle_alpha   90.00
_cell.angle_beta   90.00
_cell.angle_gamma   90.00
#
_symmetry.space_group_name_H-M   'P 1'
#
loop_
_entity.id
_entity.type
_entity.pdbx_description
1 polymer ?
#
loop_
_entity_poly.entity_id
_entity_poly.type
_entity_poly.pdbx_seq_one_letter_code
_entity_poly.pdbx_strand_id
1 'polypeptide(L)'
;MYDILAELSMVSECLQNRQTTVVYADKLLRRSIAFFECLIEKPGTKSLEAKRAAIEGNFCGIPLTSSSKITAINHQQLLSSVVNNLNRRLFTTRSSNEPSTGISNHEKEYISLLSELQVLESKSWPPEKSVGYGEKEVEKLCARFRLNLNKTKNSFRDYLENSMVIPKDLHR
;
A
#
# COMPACT_ATOMS: atom_id res chain seq x y z
N MET A 1 4.08 -20.02 -5.40
CA MET A 1 2.82 -19.60 -4.73
C MET A 1 3.05 -19.14 -3.30
N TYR A 2 3.78 -19.88 -2.45
CA TYR A 2 3.99 -19.49 -1.05
C TYR A 2 4.52 -18.06 -0.90
N ASP A 3 5.58 -17.68 -1.63
CA ASP A 3 6.17 -16.34 -1.56
C ASP A 3 5.11 -15.24 -1.87
N ILE A 4 4.18 -15.53 -2.78
CA ILE A 4 3.07 -14.64 -3.15
C ILE A 4 2.06 -14.53 -2.01
N LEU A 5 1.62 -15.67 -1.48
CA LEU A 5 0.62 -15.72 -0.41
C LEU A 5 1.13 -15.12 0.89
N ALA A 6 2.41 -15.28 1.20
CA ALA A 6 3.03 -14.68 2.38
C ALA A 6 2.99 -13.15 2.31
N GLU A 7 3.40 -12.57 1.17
CA GLU A 7 3.33 -11.12 0.98
C GLU A 7 1.89 -10.62 1.00
N LEU A 8 0.96 -11.29 0.31
CA LEU A 8 -0.45 -10.91 0.32
C LEU A 8 -1.08 -10.99 1.72
N SER A 9 -0.69 -11.98 2.52
CA SER A 9 -1.18 -12.13 3.90
C SER A 9 -0.71 -10.97 4.77
N MET A 10 0.58 -10.62 4.69
CA MET A 10 1.15 -9.48 5.41
C MET A 10 0.50 -8.16 4.99
N VAL A 11 0.30 -7.94 3.68
CA VAL A 11 -0.39 -6.74 3.18
C VAL A 11 -1.83 -6.69 3.70
N SER A 12 -2.56 -7.79 3.60
CA SER A 12 -3.96 -7.89 4.05
C SER A 12 -4.08 -7.56 5.54
N GLU A 13 -3.22 -8.13 6.38
CA GLU A 13 -3.20 -7.88 7.82
C GLU A 13 -2.91 -6.41 8.13
N CYS A 14 -1.89 -5.83 7.50
CA CYS A 14 -1.58 -4.41 7.68
C CYS A 14 -2.73 -3.49 7.23
N LEU A 15 -3.40 -3.78 6.12
CA LEU A 15 -4.52 -2.97 5.63
C LEU A 15 -5.79 -3.08 6.49
N GLN A 16 -5.96 -4.20 7.21
CA GLN A 16 -7.06 -4.38 8.16
C GLN A 16 -6.83 -3.66 9.50
N ASN A 17 -5.60 -3.24 9.79
CA ASN A 17 -5.30 -2.50 11.00
C ASN A 17 -5.96 -1.11 10.99
N ARG A 18 -6.76 -0.80 12.02
CA ARG A 18 -7.48 0.47 12.16
C ARG A 18 -6.58 1.71 12.24
N GLN A 19 -5.31 1.53 12.61
CA GLN A 19 -4.32 2.60 12.70
C GLN A 19 -3.57 2.82 11.38
N THR A 20 -3.82 2.01 10.36
CA THR A 20 -3.19 2.17 9.06
C THR A 20 -3.73 3.41 8.37
N THR A 21 -2.82 4.35 8.10
CA THR A 21 -3.15 5.57 7.39
C THR A 21 -3.18 5.33 5.90
N VAL A 22 -3.88 6.20 5.15
CA VAL A 22 -3.98 6.10 3.69
C VAL A 22 -2.59 6.20 3.04
N VAL A 23 -1.72 7.06 3.57
CA VAL A 23 -0.34 7.22 3.09
C VAL A 23 0.47 5.95 3.30
N TYR A 24 0.36 5.32 4.47
CA TYR A 24 1.05 4.07 4.74
C TYR A 24 0.49 2.90 3.91
N ALA A 25 -0.83 2.82 3.75
CA ALA A 25 -1.49 1.81 2.92
C ALA A 25 -1.03 1.87 1.46
N ASP A 26 -0.98 3.06 0.86
CA ASP A 26 -0.49 3.25 -0.51
C ASP A 26 0.98 2.82 -0.65
N LYS A 27 1.84 3.28 0.27
CA LYS A 27 3.25 2.88 0.33
C LYS A 27 3.40 1.36 0.41
N LEU A 28 2.60 0.71 1.26
CA LEU A 28 2.63 -0.72 1.46
C LEU A 28 2.26 -1.48 0.17
N LEU A 29 1.16 -1.10 -0.47
CA LEU A 29 0.71 -1.70 -1.72
C LEU A 29 1.76 -1.54 -2.84
N ARG A 30 2.31 -0.34 -3.02
CA ARG A 30 3.36 -0.09 -4.04
C ARG A 30 4.61 -0.93 -3.78
N ARG A 31 5.03 -1.05 -2.52
CA ARG A 31 6.16 -1.90 -2.14
C ARG A 31 5.90 -3.37 -2.50
N SER A 32 4.71 -3.88 -2.21
CA SER A 32 4.37 -5.28 -2.50
C SER A 32 4.23 -5.53 -4.00
N ILE A 33 3.72 -4.57 -4.78
CA ILE A 33 3.74 -4.63 -6.24
C ILE A 33 5.18 -4.75 -6.77
N ALA A 34 6.08 -3.88 -6.31
CA ALA A 34 7.49 -3.93 -6.69
C ALA A 34 8.15 -5.26 -6.28
N PHE A 35 7.79 -5.81 -5.12
CA PHE A 35 8.25 -7.13 -4.70
C PHE A 35 7.76 -8.24 -5.64
N PHE A 36 6.49 -8.23 -6.05
CA PHE A 36 5.97 -9.20 -7.03
C PHE A 36 6.65 -9.07 -8.40
N GLU A 37 6.96 -7.86 -8.84
CA GLU A 37 7.76 -7.63 -10.05
C GLU A 37 9.15 -8.25 -9.93
N CYS A 38 9.82 -8.08 -8.78
CA CYS A 38 11.09 -8.78 -8.52
C CYS A 38 10.94 -10.30 -8.58
N LEU A 39 9.82 -10.86 -8.13
CA LEU A 39 9.56 -12.31 -8.19
C LEU A 39 9.36 -12.84 -9.61
N ILE A 40 8.96 -12.00 -10.56
CA ILE A 40 8.86 -12.37 -11.98
C ILE A 40 10.25 -12.66 -12.53
N GLU A 41 11.20 -11.76 -12.24
CA GLU A 41 12.59 -11.86 -12.69
C GLU A 41 13.39 -12.90 -11.91
N LYS A 42 13.22 -12.92 -10.58
CA LYS A 42 13.98 -13.77 -9.66
C LYS A 42 13.05 -14.56 -8.73
N PRO A 43 13.01 -15.90 -8.83
CA PRO A 43 12.20 -16.71 -7.94
C PRO A 43 12.54 -16.50 -6.47
N GLY A 44 11.49 -16.43 -5.63
CA GLY A 44 11.63 -16.33 -4.18
C GLY A 44 12.19 -17.60 -3.54
N THR A 45 12.58 -17.51 -2.27
CA THR A 45 13.24 -18.60 -1.54
C THR A 45 12.40 -19.87 -1.54
N LYS A 46 11.08 -19.77 -1.29
CA LYS A 46 10.21 -20.96 -1.25
C LYS A 46 9.93 -21.52 -2.63
N SER A 47 9.89 -20.66 -3.64
CA SER A 47 9.83 -21.11 -5.04
C SER A 47 11.10 -21.85 -5.46
N LEU A 48 12.28 -21.45 -5.00
CA LEU A 48 13.54 -22.17 -5.24
C LEU A 48 13.59 -23.52 -4.51
N GLU A 49 13.15 -23.56 -3.25
CA GLU A 49 13.03 -24.80 -2.47
C GLU A 49 12.13 -25.82 -3.16
N ALA A 50 10.95 -25.38 -3.64
CA ALA A 50 10.04 -26.24 -4.39
C ALA A 50 10.64 -26.74 -5.71
N LYS A 51 11.39 -25.90 -6.44
CA LYS A 51 12.09 -26.30 -7.67
C LYS A 51 13.15 -27.37 -7.39
N ARG A 52 13.92 -27.23 -6.30
CA ARG A 52 14.93 -28.23 -5.91
C ARG A 52 14.29 -29.56 -5.55
N ALA A 53 13.25 -29.54 -4.73
CA ALA A 53 12.52 -30.75 -4.37
C ALA A 53 11.92 -31.48 -5.59
N ALA A 54 11.43 -30.73 -6.59
CA ALA A 54 10.95 -31.30 -7.84
C ALA A 54 12.06 -32.00 -8.64
N ILE A 55 13.29 -31.47 -8.62
CA ILE A 55 14.48 -32.09 -9.25
C ILE A 55 14.90 -33.34 -8.48
N GLU A 56 14.92 -33.25 -7.15
CA GLU A 56 15.30 -34.34 -6.25
C GLU A 56 14.25 -35.46 -6.16
N GLY A 57 13.03 -35.22 -6.68
CA GLY A 57 11.92 -36.17 -6.60
C GLY A 57 11.42 -36.41 -5.18
N ASN A 58 11.74 -35.52 -4.23
CA ASN A 58 11.46 -35.66 -2.82
C ASN A 58 11.23 -34.28 -2.19
N PHE A 59 10.17 -34.15 -1.41
CA PHE A 59 9.90 -32.95 -0.63
C PHE A 59 9.76 -33.31 0.85
N CYS A 60 10.67 -32.84 1.70
CA CYS A 60 10.67 -33.11 3.13
C CYS A 60 10.60 -34.61 3.50
N GLY A 61 11.25 -35.48 2.71
CA GLY A 61 11.25 -36.92 2.94
C GLY A 61 10.03 -37.65 2.35
N ILE A 62 9.15 -36.94 1.66
CA ILE A 62 8.03 -37.51 0.92
C ILE A 62 8.39 -37.59 -0.57
N PRO A 63 8.48 -38.79 -1.17
CA PRO A 63 8.71 -38.96 -2.59
C PRO A 63 7.60 -38.34 -3.43
N LEU A 64 7.99 -37.61 -4.48
CA LEU A 64 7.05 -36.98 -5.39
C LEU A 64 6.66 -37.95 -6.50
N THR A 65 5.36 -38.11 -6.74
CA THR A 65 4.83 -38.89 -7.85
C THR A 65 4.38 -37.98 -8.99
N SER A 66 4.78 -38.28 -10.22
CA SER A 66 4.30 -37.57 -11.40
C SER A 66 2.88 -38.01 -11.77
N SER A 67 2.03 -37.05 -12.13
CA SER A 67 0.67 -37.31 -12.60
C SER A 67 0.40 -36.43 -13.82
N SER A 68 -0.02 -37.04 -14.92
CA SER A 68 -0.37 -36.32 -16.16
C SER A 68 -1.59 -35.41 -16.02
N LYS A 69 -2.38 -35.57 -14.94
CA LYS A 69 -3.54 -34.72 -14.64
C LYS A 69 -3.15 -33.39 -13.98
N ILE A 70 -1.92 -33.26 -13.48
CA ILE A 70 -1.46 -32.07 -12.76
C ILE A 70 -0.67 -31.20 -13.72
N THR A 71 -1.24 -30.04 -14.08
CA THR A 71 -0.56 -29.03 -14.90
C THR A 71 0.22 -28.07 -14.02
N ALA A 72 1.47 -27.80 -14.37
CA ALA A 72 2.29 -26.82 -13.70
C ALA A 72 1.71 -25.41 -13.89
N ILE A 73 1.62 -24.64 -12.81
CA ILE A 73 1.19 -23.25 -12.85
C ILE A 73 2.27 -22.41 -13.55
N ASN A 74 1.88 -21.63 -14.56
CA ASN A 74 2.76 -20.65 -15.17
C ASN A 74 3.04 -19.52 -14.17
N HIS A 75 4.22 -19.54 -13.57
CA HIS A 75 4.62 -18.61 -12.52
C HIS A 75 4.66 -17.15 -12.99
N GLN A 76 5.20 -16.90 -14.18
CA GLN A 76 5.29 -15.55 -14.73
C GLN A 76 3.89 -15.00 -15.01
N GLN A 77 3.04 -15.79 -15.68
CA GLN A 77 1.67 -15.38 -15.97
C GLN A 77 0.86 -15.10 -14.68
N LEU A 78 1.01 -15.95 -13.66
CA LEU A 78 0.36 -15.75 -12.36
C LEU A 78 0.79 -14.42 -11.73
N LEU A 79 2.10 -14.18 -11.60
CA LEU A 79 2.62 -12.96 -10.99
C LEU A 79 2.25 -11.71 -11.79
N SER A 80 2.38 -11.73 -13.12
CA SER A 80 1.94 -10.63 -13.97
C SER A 80 0.46 -10.35 -13.78
N SER A 81 -0.37 -11.39 -13.64
CA SER A 81 -1.80 -11.23 -13.35
C SER A 81 -2.03 -10.60 -11.97
N VAL A 82 -1.28 -11.01 -10.94
CA VAL A 82 -1.37 -10.42 -9.59
C VAL A 82 -0.97 -8.94 -9.62
N VAL A 83 0.18 -8.61 -10.22
CA VAL A 83 0.68 -7.24 -10.39
C VAL A 83 -0.35 -6.37 -11.12
N ASN A 84 -0.89 -6.84 -12.25
CA ASN A 84 -1.89 -6.11 -13.01
C ASN A 84 -3.18 -5.88 -12.20
N ASN A 85 -3.62 -6.86 -11.42
CA ASN A 85 -4.82 -6.72 -10.58
C ASN A 85 -4.60 -5.75 -9.42
N LEU A 86 -3.41 -5.76 -8.79
CA LEU A 86 -3.07 -4.82 -7.73
C LEU A 86 -2.95 -3.39 -8.27
N ASN A 87 -2.24 -3.19 -9.39
CA ASN A 87 -2.14 -1.89 -10.05
C ASN A 87 -3.51 -1.31 -10.41
N ARG A 88 -4.43 -2.13 -10.94
CA ARG A 88 -5.81 -1.71 -11.25
C ARG A 88 -6.64 -1.31 -10.03
N ARG A 89 -6.25 -1.77 -8.84
CA ARG A 89 -6.96 -1.51 -7.57
C ARG A 89 -6.23 -0.51 -6.69
N LEU A 90 -5.12 0.08 -7.16
CA LEU A 90 -4.50 1.19 -6.45
C LEU A 90 -5.51 2.33 -6.31
N PHE A 91 -5.42 3.01 -5.18
CA PHE A 91 -6.29 4.13 -4.88
C PHE A 91 -6.15 5.22 -5.95
N THR A 92 -7.28 5.79 -6.33
CA THR A 92 -7.37 6.97 -7.19
C THR A 92 -8.48 7.88 -6.64
N THR A 93 -8.56 9.14 -7.08
CA THR A 93 -9.72 9.99 -6.78
C THR A 93 -10.93 9.68 -7.68
N ARG A 94 -10.83 8.67 -8.55
CA ARG A 94 -11.84 8.34 -9.55
C ARG A 94 -12.96 7.48 -8.95
N SER A 95 -14.19 7.78 -9.32
CA SER A 95 -15.32 6.89 -9.08
C SER A 95 -15.20 5.62 -9.92
N SER A 96 -15.64 4.48 -9.39
CA SER A 96 -15.63 3.18 -10.10
C SER A 96 -16.47 3.18 -11.39
N ASN A 97 -17.37 4.16 -11.55
CA ASN A 97 -18.30 4.24 -12.67
C ASN A 97 -17.79 5.10 -13.85
N GLU A 98 -16.66 5.80 -13.72
CA GLU A 98 -16.13 6.62 -14.82
C GLU A 98 -15.17 5.81 -15.71
N PRO A 99 -15.22 5.98 -17.05
CA PRO A 99 -14.35 5.26 -17.99
C PRO A 99 -12.88 5.72 -17.89
N SER A 100 -11.95 4.79 -18.11
CA SER A 100 -10.51 5.02 -17.99
C SER A 100 -9.91 5.46 -19.32
N THR A 101 -9.58 6.73 -19.50
CA THR A 101 -8.86 7.23 -20.67
C THR A 101 -7.49 7.77 -20.26
N GLY A 102 -6.42 6.99 -20.47
CA GLY A 102 -5.01 7.40 -20.26
C GLY A 102 -4.60 7.65 -18.80
N ILE A 103 -3.42 8.25 -18.59
CA ILE A 103 -2.99 8.82 -17.29
C ILE A 103 -4.00 9.89 -16.94
N SER A 104 -5.01 9.49 -16.18
CA SER A 104 -6.16 10.33 -15.88
C SER A 104 -5.75 11.42 -14.88
N ASN A 105 -6.36 12.60 -14.96
CA ASN A 105 -6.19 13.67 -13.97
C ASN A 105 -6.37 13.16 -12.52
N HIS A 106 -7.19 12.12 -12.32
CA HIS A 106 -7.42 11.48 -11.03
C HIS A 106 -6.17 10.85 -10.38
N GLU A 107 -5.21 10.37 -11.18
CA GLU A 107 -3.97 9.83 -10.62
C GLU A 107 -3.10 10.97 -10.05
N LYS A 108 -2.99 12.09 -10.78
CA LYS A 108 -2.29 13.29 -10.31
C LYS A 108 -2.97 13.91 -9.09
N GLU A 109 -4.29 13.99 -9.11
CA GLU A 109 -5.08 14.45 -7.96
C GLU A 109 -4.89 13.57 -6.73
N TYR A 110 -4.84 12.25 -6.93
CA TYR A 110 -4.59 11.30 -5.85
C TYR A 110 -3.18 11.44 -5.28
N ILE A 111 -2.16 11.61 -6.13
CA ILE A 111 -0.79 11.89 -5.68
C ILE A 111 -0.73 13.21 -4.89
N SER A 112 -1.42 14.26 -5.35
CA SER A 112 -1.55 15.52 -4.59
C SER A 112 -2.20 15.28 -3.23
N LEU A 113 -3.31 14.54 -3.19
CA LEU A 113 -4.00 14.19 -1.96
C LEU A 113 -3.10 13.40 -0.99
N LEU A 114 -2.32 12.44 -1.49
CA LEU A 114 -1.37 11.70 -0.65
C LEU A 114 -0.32 12.63 -0.04
N SER A 115 0.23 13.56 -0.83
CA SER A 115 1.19 14.54 -0.31
C SER A 115 0.58 15.48 0.73
N GLU A 116 -0.69 15.86 0.54
CA GLU A 116 -1.46 16.66 1.49
C GLU A 116 -1.71 15.89 2.78
N LEU A 117 -2.10 14.62 2.70
CA LEU A 117 -2.33 13.75 3.87
C LEU A 117 -1.04 13.40 4.62
N GLN A 118 0.10 13.34 3.93
CA GLN A 118 1.39 13.04 4.53
C GLN A 118 1.77 14.07 5.61
N VAL A 119 1.29 15.31 5.50
CA VAL A 119 1.53 16.35 6.51
C VAL A 119 0.94 16.01 7.88
N LEU A 120 -0.02 15.09 7.94
CA LEU A 120 -0.63 14.63 9.19
C LEU A 120 0.20 13.54 9.88
N GLU A 121 1.21 12.98 9.20
CA GLU A 121 2.09 11.93 9.71
C GLU A 121 3.22 12.54 10.54
N SER A 122 3.07 12.58 11.86
CA SER A 122 4.08 13.17 12.76
C SER A 122 5.48 12.59 12.61
N LYS A 123 5.58 11.30 12.23
CA LYS A 123 6.84 10.60 11.96
C LYS A 123 7.59 11.11 10.72
N SER A 124 6.92 11.86 9.84
CA SER A 124 7.49 12.40 8.60
C SER A 124 7.93 13.87 8.72
N TRP A 125 7.65 14.50 9.86
CA TRP A 125 7.96 15.91 10.06
C TRP A 125 9.46 16.15 10.23
N PRO A 126 9.97 17.30 9.75
CA PRO A 126 11.35 17.68 10.00
C PRO A 126 11.58 17.97 11.50
N PRO A 127 12.79 17.74 12.03
CA PRO A 127 13.11 18.01 13.44
C PRO A 127 12.88 19.47 13.84
N GLU A 128 13.25 20.40 12.97
CA GLU A 128 13.11 21.85 13.16
C GLU A 128 11.95 22.39 12.30
N LYS A 129 10.72 22.03 12.67
CA LYS A 129 9.51 22.52 12.02
C LYS A 129 9.08 23.87 12.59
N SER A 130 8.63 24.78 11.72
CA SER A 130 8.01 26.03 12.16
C SER A 130 6.57 25.81 12.63
N VAL A 131 6.02 26.76 13.39
CA VAL A 131 4.61 26.74 13.83
C VAL A 131 3.64 26.71 12.64
N GLY A 132 4.06 27.24 11.48
CA GLY A 132 3.28 27.24 10.24
C GLY A 132 3.59 26.08 9.28
N TYR A 133 4.39 25.09 9.70
CA TYR A 133 4.66 23.90 8.89
C TYR A 133 3.34 23.24 8.49
N GLY A 134 3.17 22.91 7.21
CA GLY A 134 2.01 22.15 6.74
C GLY A 134 0.69 22.92 6.60
N GLU A 135 0.64 24.22 6.88
CA GLU A 135 -0.61 24.99 6.82
C GLU A 135 -1.25 25.00 5.42
N LYS A 136 -0.44 25.03 4.36
CA LYS A 136 -0.93 25.03 2.97
C LYS A 136 -1.59 23.70 2.62
N GLU A 137 -1.02 22.60 3.09
CA GLU A 137 -1.56 21.26 2.91
C GLU A 137 -2.87 21.11 3.70
N VAL A 138 -2.90 21.60 4.94
CA VAL A 138 -4.14 21.64 5.76
C VAL A 138 -5.22 22.51 5.10
N GLU A 139 -4.86 23.65 4.51
CA GLU A 139 -5.78 24.49 3.75
C GLU A 139 -6.42 23.74 2.57
N LYS A 140 -5.61 23.01 1.79
CA LYS A 140 -6.09 22.18 0.68
C LYS A 140 -7.00 21.06 1.16
N LEU A 141 -6.64 20.36 2.25
CA LEU A 141 -7.46 19.32 2.85
C LEU A 141 -8.79 19.89 3.35
N CYS A 142 -8.78 21.06 4.00
CA CYS A 142 -10.00 21.72 4.44
C CYS A 142 -10.92 22.05 3.27
N ALA A 143 -10.38 22.60 2.18
CA ALA A 143 -11.16 22.87 0.97
C ALA A 143 -11.76 21.58 0.37
N ARG A 144 -10.95 20.51 0.29
CA ARG A 144 -11.36 19.23 -0.30
C ARG A 144 -12.44 18.52 0.52
N PHE A 145 -12.29 18.48 1.84
CA PHE A 145 -13.21 17.80 2.76
C PHE A 145 -14.28 18.72 3.34
N ARG A 146 -14.34 19.98 2.90
CA ARG A 146 -15.29 21.02 3.36
C ARG A 146 -15.25 21.20 4.88
N LEU A 147 -14.04 21.27 5.44
CA LEU A 147 -13.80 21.48 6.86
C LEU A 147 -13.66 22.97 7.20
N ASN A 148 -13.93 23.34 8.45
CA ASN A 148 -13.71 24.70 8.92
C ASN A 148 -12.22 25.02 9.00
N LEU A 149 -11.74 25.94 8.15
CA LEU A 149 -10.33 26.23 8.03
C LEU A 149 -9.72 26.77 9.34
N ASN A 150 -10.32 27.81 9.92
CA ASN A 150 -9.76 28.47 11.10
C ASN A 150 -9.68 27.53 12.31
N LYS A 151 -10.72 26.73 12.54
CA LYS A 151 -10.73 25.71 13.59
C LYS A 151 -9.65 24.66 13.35
N THR A 152 -9.58 24.12 12.12
CA THR A 152 -8.65 23.03 11.79
C THR A 152 -7.20 23.49 11.83
N LYS A 153 -6.88 24.70 11.32
CA LYS A 153 -5.53 25.27 11.40
C LYS A 153 -5.04 25.40 12.84
N ASN A 154 -5.89 25.91 13.75
CA ASN A 154 -5.52 26.03 15.15
C ASN A 154 -5.30 24.65 15.79
N SER A 155 -6.21 23.70 15.59
CA SER A 155 -6.04 22.33 16.10
C SER A 155 -4.79 21.63 15.53
N PHE A 156 -4.42 21.92 14.29
CA PHE A 156 -3.19 21.37 13.71
C PHE A 156 -1.93 21.97 14.33
N ARG A 157 -1.93 23.27 14.66
CA ARG A 157 -0.83 23.89 15.42
C ARG A 157 -0.67 23.24 16.80
N ASP A 158 -1.78 23.02 17.51
CA ASP A 158 -1.77 22.30 18.80
C ASP A 158 -1.18 20.88 18.65
N TYR A 159 -1.50 20.19 17.55
CA TYR A 159 -0.95 18.87 17.22
C TYR A 159 0.56 18.91 16.87
N LEU A 160 1.02 19.96 16.19
CA LEU A 160 2.45 20.16 15.89
C LEU A 160 3.28 20.35 17.17
N GLU A 161 2.73 21.05 18.15
CA GLU A 161 3.35 21.28 19.46
C GLU A 161 3.31 20.02 20.34
N ASN A 162 2.19 19.29 20.32
CA ASN A 162 1.94 18.14 21.17
C ASN A 162 1.59 16.90 20.34
N SER A 163 2.59 16.29 19.68
CA SER A 163 2.42 15.14 18.78
C SER A 163 1.81 13.88 19.42
N MET A 164 1.63 13.87 20.74
CA MET A 164 0.98 12.82 21.54
C MET A 164 -0.50 13.10 21.86
N VAL A 165 -1.00 14.31 21.62
CA VAL A 165 -2.38 14.69 21.95
C VAL A 165 -3.26 14.42 20.73
N ILE A 166 -3.90 13.25 20.74
CA ILE A 166 -5.08 13.01 19.89
C ILE A 166 -6.14 14.04 20.33
N PRO A 167 -6.72 14.86 19.42
CA PRO A 167 -7.77 15.80 19.79
C PRO A 167 -8.88 15.07 20.54
N LYS A 168 -9.40 15.65 21.64
CA LYS A 168 -10.36 15.00 22.55
C LYS A 168 -11.58 14.44 21.83
N ASP A 169 -11.92 15.02 20.68
CA ASP A 169 -13.05 14.69 19.82
C ASP A 169 -12.85 13.37 19.02
N LEU A 170 -11.65 12.77 19.04
CA LEU A 170 -11.28 11.57 18.26
C LEU A 170 -11.16 10.29 19.10
N HIS A 171 -11.40 10.34 20.41
CA HIS A 171 -11.54 9.13 21.23
C HIS A 171 -12.94 8.51 20.97
N ARG A 172 -12.99 7.53 20.07
CA ARG A 172 -14.13 6.60 19.93
C ARG A 172 -13.80 5.25 20.53
#